data_AF-A0A9E1W4Q1-F1
#
_entry.id   AF-A0A9E1W4Q1-F1
#
_cell.length_a   1.000
_cell.length_b   1.000
_cell.length_c   1.000
_cell.angle_alpha   90.00
_cell.angle_beta   90.00
_cell.angle_gamma   90.00
#
_symmetry.space_group_name_H-M   'P 1'
#
loop_
_entity.id
_entity.type
_entity.pdbx_description
1 polymer ?
#
loop_
_entity_poly.entity_id
_entity_poly.type
_entity_poly.pdbx_seq_one_letter_code
_entity_poly.pdbx_strand_id
1 'polypeptide(L)'
;MTSSGSFDPEAKEQELLAEATSWDISNPAGPEPGDIPTVDVGPYFATGANVDLQLVADTLRHACEEVGFYQLVGHQIPEPLIADTFEWSRRFHDLDLATKQKINLDNPDWPVSTVGYMPVGERRLPRRAKGNLNEAFLLKGDRGVDYGDNQWLPEQDLPGFRAAIEEYGRAVSDLALRLLPVYAVALDLDRDFFAPAFETPFWRLRFTHYPPFAPNEDDEFGIAPHVDTTFFTLLLQDSPGLVIHSAQRDQWIKAPRSENAFVVNSGELLKQWSNDRFLSTRHFANNSVAGQSRYSIPFFFNATADYPMACLPSCHDEQNPPKYPTINYLQSQAVVQGE
;
A
#
# COMPACT_ATOMS: atom_id res chain seq x y z
N MET A 1 7.40 26.12 -23.82
CA MET A 1 8.50 25.16 -23.65
C MET A 1 9.12 25.39 -22.28
N THR A 2 8.42 24.95 -21.23
CA THR A 2 8.97 24.90 -19.88
C THR A 2 9.99 23.75 -19.86
N SER A 3 11.20 24.00 -19.36
CA SER A 3 12.23 22.97 -19.27
C SER A 3 11.75 21.91 -18.28
N SER A 4 11.26 20.78 -18.79
CA SER A 4 10.99 19.59 -17.98
C SER A 4 12.34 19.07 -17.48
N GLY A 5 12.75 19.54 -16.30
CA GLY A 5 13.85 18.91 -15.57
C GLY A 5 13.55 17.41 -15.40
N SER A 6 14.60 16.59 -15.37
CA SER A 6 14.46 15.20 -14.95
C SER A 6 13.93 15.16 -13.52
N PHE A 7 13.04 14.22 -13.23
CA PHE A 7 12.61 13.95 -11.85
C PHE A 7 13.82 13.56 -11.00
N ASP A 8 13.96 14.15 -9.82
CA ASP A 8 15.02 13.85 -8.86
C ASP A 8 14.41 13.06 -7.68
N PRO A 9 14.58 11.73 -7.64
CA PRO A 9 14.00 10.90 -6.60
C PRO A 9 14.61 11.16 -5.22
N GLU A 10 15.88 11.58 -5.14
CA GLU A 10 16.52 11.91 -3.86
C GLU A 10 15.95 13.21 -3.30
N ALA A 11 15.80 14.24 -4.16
CA ALA A 11 15.17 15.49 -3.75
C ALA A 11 13.73 15.28 -3.30
N LYS A 12 12.96 14.45 -4.01
CA LYS A 12 11.58 14.12 -3.61
C LYS A 12 11.53 13.39 -2.26
N GLU A 13 12.42 12.43 -2.02
CA GLU A 13 12.51 11.77 -0.72
C GLU A 13 12.90 12.75 0.39
N GLN A 14 13.83 13.67 0.15
CA GLN A 14 14.17 14.70 1.16
C GLN A 14 12.99 15.63 1.46
N GLU A 15 12.20 16.00 0.44
CA GLU A 15 10.96 16.76 0.63
C GLU A 15 9.97 16.00 1.53
N LEU A 16 9.69 14.73 1.20
CA LEU A 16 8.77 13.89 1.97
C LEU A 16 9.24 13.67 3.41
N LEU A 17 10.54 13.48 3.63
CA LEU A 17 11.12 13.36 4.98
C LEU A 17 11.01 14.68 5.77
N ALA A 18 11.27 15.82 5.13
CA ALA A 18 11.13 17.13 5.76
C ALA A 18 9.68 17.41 6.14
N GLU A 19 8.74 17.12 5.25
CA GLU A 19 7.31 17.19 5.53
C GLU A 19 6.93 16.27 6.70
N ALA A 20 7.31 15.00 6.64
CA ALA A 20 6.96 14.01 7.66
C ALA A 20 7.47 14.38 9.07
N THR A 21 8.59 15.10 9.14
CA THR A 21 9.17 15.58 10.41
C THR A 21 8.46 16.84 10.93
N SER A 22 7.77 17.58 10.05
CA SER A 22 7.04 18.81 10.41
C SER A 22 5.62 18.56 10.93
N TRP A 23 5.08 17.34 10.74
CA TRP A 23 3.69 17.06 11.07
C TRP A 23 3.48 16.93 12.58
N ASP A 24 2.53 17.70 13.12
CA ASP A 24 2.00 17.47 14.46
C ASP A 24 1.06 16.27 14.43
N ILE A 25 1.55 15.14 14.93
CA ILE A 25 0.85 13.86 15.01
C ILE A 25 0.18 13.62 16.37
N SER A 26 0.22 14.64 17.25
CA SER A 26 -0.34 14.52 18.58
C SER A 26 -1.87 14.47 18.54
N ASN A 27 -2.45 13.79 19.52
CA ASN A 27 -3.89 13.80 19.79
C ASN A 27 -4.81 13.41 18.60
N PRO A 28 -4.59 12.25 17.94
CA PRO A 28 -5.45 11.84 16.83
C PRO A 28 -6.90 11.68 17.29
N ALA A 29 -7.82 12.27 16.53
CA ALA A 29 -9.25 12.26 16.79
C ALA A 29 -9.89 10.90 16.47
N GLY A 30 -11.11 10.70 16.97
CA GLY A 30 -11.96 9.60 16.54
C GLY A 30 -12.49 9.81 15.11
N PRO A 31 -12.80 8.72 14.38
CA PRO A 31 -13.42 8.82 13.07
C PRO A 31 -14.87 9.29 13.19
N GLU A 32 -15.30 10.11 12.24
CA GLU A 32 -16.66 10.56 12.01
C GLU A 32 -17.20 9.96 10.70
N PRO A 33 -18.53 9.85 10.53
CA PRO A 33 -19.12 9.40 9.28
C PRO A 33 -18.65 10.25 8.09
N GLY A 34 -18.11 9.60 7.06
CA GLY A 34 -17.60 10.27 5.87
C GLY A 34 -16.08 10.50 5.86
N ASP A 35 -15.39 10.37 7.00
CA ASP A 35 -13.93 10.53 7.06
C ASP A 35 -13.19 9.50 6.21
N ILE A 36 -13.75 8.29 6.10
CA ILE A 36 -13.24 7.24 5.21
C ILE A 36 -14.44 6.70 4.42
N PRO A 37 -14.66 7.18 3.19
CA PRO A 37 -15.77 6.74 2.36
C PRO A 37 -15.76 5.23 2.14
N THR A 38 -16.94 4.62 2.01
CA THR A 38 -17.07 3.21 1.63
C THR A 38 -17.32 3.11 0.13
N VAL A 39 -16.48 2.33 -0.55
CA VAL A 39 -16.62 1.99 -1.97
C VAL A 39 -17.06 0.53 -2.05
N ASP A 40 -18.31 0.30 -2.43
CA ASP A 40 -18.87 -1.04 -2.62
C ASP A 40 -18.77 -1.46 -4.09
N VAL A 41 -17.84 -2.37 -4.39
CA VAL A 41 -17.66 -2.90 -5.76
C VAL A 41 -18.57 -4.10 -6.04
N GLY A 42 -19.30 -4.60 -5.05
CA GLY A 42 -20.13 -5.80 -5.14
C GLY A 42 -21.13 -5.77 -6.30
N PRO A 43 -21.95 -4.70 -6.45
CA PRO A 43 -22.90 -4.58 -7.55
C PRO A 43 -22.20 -4.65 -8.92
N TYR A 44 -21.14 -3.85 -9.13
CA TYR A 44 -20.39 -3.85 -10.38
C TYR A 44 -19.77 -5.22 -10.67
N PHE A 45 -19.19 -5.86 -9.67
CA PHE A 45 -18.58 -7.18 -9.81
C PHE A 45 -19.59 -8.30 -10.09
N ALA A 46 -20.85 -8.13 -9.70
CA ALA A 46 -21.92 -9.10 -9.97
C ALA A 46 -22.49 -8.95 -11.39
N THR A 47 -22.59 -7.72 -11.90
CA THR A 47 -23.31 -7.43 -13.17
C THR A 47 -22.38 -7.16 -14.35
N GLY A 48 -21.19 -6.58 -14.10
CA GLY A 48 -20.31 -6.02 -15.12
C GLY A 48 -20.91 -4.82 -15.87
N ALA A 49 -22.05 -4.28 -15.43
CA ALA A 49 -22.80 -3.26 -16.15
C ALA A 49 -22.12 -1.89 -16.04
N ASN A 50 -22.14 -1.12 -17.13
CA ASN A 50 -21.53 0.22 -17.16
C ASN A 50 -22.18 1.20 -16.16
N VAL A 51 -23.47 1.03 -15.86
CA VAL A 51 -24.16 1.87 -14.85
C VAL A 51 -23.61 1.62 -13.45
N ASP A 52 -23.35 0.36 -13.09
CA ASP A 52 -22.79 0.01 -11.79
C ASP A 52 -21.32 0.44 -11.72
N LEU A 53 -20.56 0.28 -12.81
CA LEU A 53 -19.19 0.80 -12.91
C LEU A 53 -19.14 2.31 -12.66
N GLN A 54 -20.03 3.08 -13.27
CA GLN A 54 -20.07 4.53 -13.09
C GLN A 54 -20.39 4.92 -11.64
N LEU A 55 -21.37 4.28 -11.02
CA LEU A 55 -21.75 4.57 -9.63
C LEU A 55 -20.59 4.33 -8.64
N VAL A 56 -19.87 3.23 -8.82
CA VAL A 56 -18.70 2.91 -8.00
C VAL A 56 -17.56 3.89 -8.30
N ALA A 57 -17.33 4.23 -9.57
CA ALA A 57 -16.31 5.18 -9.99
C ALA A 57 -16.56 6.59 -9.46
N ASP A 58 -17.81 7.05 -9.38
CA ASP A 58 -18.16 8.35 -8.80
C ASP A 58 -17.83 8.40 -7.30
N THR A 59 -18.11 7.30 -6.59
CA THR A 59 -17.78 7.17 -5.16
C THR A 59 -16.26 7.11 -4.95
N LEU A 60 -15.55 6.34 -5.79
CA LEU A 60 -14.10 6.24 -5.77
C LEU A 60 -13.44 7.60 -6.06
N ARG A 61 -13.94 8.34 -7.06
CA ARG A 61 -13.47 9.68 -7.41
C ARG A 61 -13.52 10.60 -6.21
N HIS A 62 -14.68 10.68 -5.54
CA HIS A 62 -14.82 11.49 -4.33
C HIS A 62 -13.82 11.06 -3.24
N ALA A 63 -13.69 9.76 -3.00
CA ALA A 63 -12.75 9.26 -2.00
C ALA A 63 -11.30 9.63 -2.32
N CYS A 64 -10.87 9.50 -3.57
CA CYS A 64 -9.51 9.79 -3.99
C CYS A 64 -9.20 11.29 -4.11
N GLU A 65 -10.16 12.13 -4.51
CA GLU A 65 -9.97 13.59 -4.64
C GLU A 65 -10.01 14.32 -3.29
N GLU A 66 -10.78 13.81 -2.33
CA GLU A 66 -11.04 14.53 -1.07
C GLU A 66 -10.35 13.92 0.16
N VAL A 67 -10.10 12.61 0.14
CA VAL A 67 -9.62 11.85 1.31
C VAL A 67 -8.31 11.13 1.03
N GLY A 68 -8.15 10.55 -0.17
CA GLY A 68 -7.03 9.66 -0.51
C GLY A 68 -7.08 8.28 0.15
N PHE A 69 -8.14 7.99 0.92
CA PHE A 69 -8.42 6.71 1.57
C PHE A 69 -9.89 6.31 1.41
N TYR A 70 -10.16 5.01 1.38
CA TYR A 70 -11.51 4.45 1.42
C TYR A 70 -11.56 3.05 2.04
N GLN A 71 -12.75 2.60 2.42
CA GLN A 71 -13.06 1.21 2.77
C GLN A 71 -13.61 0.52 1.53
N LEU A 72 -12.96 -0.54 1.06
CA LEU A 72 -13.43 -1.36 -0.05
C LEU A 72 -14.23 -2.56 0.49
N VAL A 73 -15.51 -2.62 0.12
CA VAL A 73 -16.41 -3.74 0.46
C VAL A 73 -16.93 -4.40 -0.82
N GLY A 74 -17.52 -5.61 -0.69
CA GLY A 74 -18.01 -6.34 -1.86
C GLY A 74 -16.90 -6.91 -2.75
N HIS A 75 -15.66 -6.98 -2.24
CA HIS A 75 -14.44 -7.37 -2.97
C HIS A 75 -14.38 -8.85 -3.40
N GLN A 76 -15.31 -9.71 -2.94
CA GLN A 76 -15.46 -11.12 -3.31
C GLN A 76 -14.30 -12.09 -2.94
N ILE A 77 -13.22 -11.61 -2.31
CA ILE A 77 -12.25 -12.49 -1.64
C ILE A 77 -12.94 -13.20 -0.46
N PRO A 78 -12.93 -14.55 -0.39
CA PRO A 78 -13.60 -15.29 0.68
C PRO A 78 -13.06 -14.96 2.06
N GLU A 79 -13.95 -14.74 3.03
CA GLU A 79 -13.57 -14.52 4.43
C GLU A 79 -12.70 -15.64 5.03
N PRO A 80 -12.94 -16.94 4.75
CA PRO A 80 -12.06 -18.01 5.23
C PRO A 80 -10.62 -17.85 4.73
N LEU A 81 -10.42 -17.42 3.47
CA LEU A 81 -9.09 -17.19 2.92
C LEU A 81 -8.39 -16.04 3.65
N ILE A 82 -9.10 -14.94 3.94
CA ILE A 82 -8.56 -13.82 4.73
C ILE A 82 -8.18 -14.26 6.14
N ALA A 83 -9.06 -15.02 6.82
CA ALA A 83 -8.81 -15.52 8.16
C ALA A 83 -7.59 -16.46 8.19
N ASP A 84 -7.51 -17.41 7.27
CA ASP A 84 -6.38 -18.34 7.13
C ASP A 84 -5.08 -17.58 6.83
N THR A 85 -5.13 -16.52 6.02
CA THR A 85 -3.97 -15.68 5.72
C THR A 85 -3.41 -15.00 6.97
N PHE A 86 -4.27 -14.48 7.86
CA PHE A 86 -3.82 -13.95 9.15
C PHE A 86 -3.24 -15.03 10.06
N GLU A 87 -3.84 -16.22 10.11
CA GLU A 87 -3.28 -17.36 10.86
C GLU A 87 -1.89 -17.75 10.36
N TRP A 88 -1.66 -17.78 9.05
CA TRP A 88 -0.33 -18.02 8.48
C TRP A 88 0.67 -16.91 8.82
N SER A 89 0.22 -15.66 8.83
CA SER A 89 1.05 -14.54 9.30
C SER A 89 1.49 -14.73 10.75
N ARG A 90 0.56 -15.11 11.64
CA ARG A 90 0.87 -15.40 13.06
C ARG A 90 1.87 -16.54 13.17
N ARG A 91 1.60 -17.68 12.53
CA ARG A 91 2.48 -18.87 12.55
C ARG A 91 3.90 -18.55 12.07
N PHE A 92 4.04 -17.77 11.00
CA PHE A 92 5.34 -17.35 10.51
C PHE A 92 6.08 -16.49 11.56
N HIS A 93 5.40 -15.50 12.13
CA HIS A 93 6.02 -14.57 13.08
C HIS A 93 6.30 -15.19 14.45
N ASP A 94 5.58 -16.25 14.82
CA ASP A 94 5.81 -17.06 16.03
C ASP A 94 7.03 -18.01 15.92
N LEU A 95 7.60 -18.17 14.73
CA LEU A 95 8.84 -18.94 14.57
C LEU A 95 10.00 -18.28 15.32
N ASP A 96 10.97 -19.11 15.71
CA ASP A 96 12.20 -18.61 16.31
C ASP A 96 12.97 -17.71 15.32
N LEU A 97 13.68 -16.72 15.86
CA LEU A 97 14.40 -15.73 15.06
C LEU A 97 15.40 -16.37 14.09
N ALA A 98 16.08 -17.45 14.50
CA ALA A 98 17.07 -18.10 13.66
C ALA A 98 16.42 -18.77 12.44
N THR A 99 15.22 -19.33 12.58
CA THR A 99 14.44 -19.85 11.46
C THR A 99 14.00 -18.72 10.53
N LYS A 100 13.43 -17.62 11.03
CA LYS A 100 13.04 -16.47 10.20
C LYS A 100 14.22 -15.86 9.44
N GLN A 101 15.40 -15.79 10.08
CA GLN A 101 16.63 -15.25 9.48
C GLN A 101 17.21 -16.09 8.33
N LYS A 102 16.76 -17.34 8.11
CA LYS A 102 17.16 -18.15 6.94
C LYS A 102 16.80 -17.48 5.61
N ILE A 103 15.79 -16.61 5.61
CA ILE A 103 15.32 -15.88 4.44
C ILE A 103 15.46 -14.37 4.65
N ASN A 104 16.56 -13.91 5.25
CA ASN A 104 16.77 -12.49 5.54
C ASN A 104 16.60 -11.61 4.29
N LEU A 105 15.88 -10.49 4.41
CA LEU A 105 15.65 -9.53 3.35
C LEU A 105 16.94 -8.97 2.73
N ASP A 106 18.01 -8.90 3.53
CA ASP A 106 19.34 -8.44 3.12
C ASP A 106 20.26 -9.53 2.59
N ASN A 107 19.73 -10.71 2.24
CA ASN A 107 20.53 -11.80 1.71
C ASN A 107 21.23 -11.37 0.40
N PRO A 108 22.56 -11.15 0.41
CA PRO A 108 23.27 -10.65 -0.76
C PRO A 108 23.41 -11.72 -1.86
N ASP A 109 23.17 -12.98 -1.53
CA ASP A 109 23.25 -14.12 -2.44
C ASP A 109 21.91 -14.41 -3.13
N TRP A 110 20.83 -13.69 -2.78
CA TRP A 110 19.53 -13.84 -3.43
C TRP A 110 19.39 -12.87 -4.61
N PRO A 111 18.96 -13.34 -5.80
CA PRO A 111 18.92 -12.51 -7.01
C PRO A 111 17.87 -11.41 -6.98
N VAL A 112 16.84 -11.57 -6.16
CA VAL A 112 15.75 -10.61 -5.99
C VAL A 112 15.99 -9.81 -4.70
N SER A 113 16.17 -8.50 -4.82
CA SER A 113 16.31 -7.62 -3.64
C SER A 113 15.01 -7.51 -2.86
N THR A 114 15.07 -7.05 -1.60
CA THR A 114 13.90 -6.56 -0.83
C THR A 114 12.78 -7.58 -0.58
N VAL A 115 13.09 -8.88 -0.63
CA VAL A 115 12.14 -9.99 -0.36
C VAL A 115 12.65 -10.87 0.77
N GLY A 116 11.75 -11.48 1.53
CA GLY A 116 12.07 -12.31 2.69
C GLY A 116 11.75 -11.63 4.03
N TYR A 117 12.42 -12.06 5.09
CA TYR A 117 12.20 -11.61 6.45
C TYR A 117 12.95 -10.31 6.79
N MET A 118 12.20 -9.33 7.25
CA MET A 118 12.67 -8.05 7.77
C MET A 118 12.56 -8.06 9.32
N PRO A 119 13.68 -7.96 10.05
CA PRO A 119 13.66 -7.97 11.52
C PRO A 119 13.11 -6.65 12.10
N VAL A 120 12.71 -6.71 13.38
CA VAL A 120 12.34 -5.52 14.16
C VAL A 120 13.47 -4.48 14.19
N GLY A 121 13.11 -3.21 14.12
CA GLY A 121 14.07 -2.10 14.19
C GLY A 121 14.67 -1.71 12.83
N GLU A 122 14.08 -2.17 11.73
CA GLU A 122 14.41 -1.70 10.38
C GLU A 122 14.19 -0.19 10.24
N ARG A 123 15.11 0.48 9.52
CA ARG A 123 15.19 1.94 9.38
C ARG A 123 14.97 2.43 7.97
N ARG A 124 14.73 1.55 6.98
CA ARG A 124 14.60 1.90 5.57
C ARG A 124 13.27 2.56 5.17
N LEU A 125 12.14 2.14 5.75
CA LEU A 125 10.82 2.54 5.25
C LEU A 125 9.89 3.10 6.36
N PRO A 126 9.64 4.41 6.42
CA PRO A 126 10.42 5.48 5.80
C PRO A 126 11.82 5.59 6.43
N ARG A 127 12.77 6.24 5.75
CA ARG A 127 14.16 6.32 6.22
C ARG A 127 14.26 7.14 7.52
N ARG A 128 14.68 6.52 8.64
CA ARG A 128 14.76 7.22 9.95
C ARG A 128 15.96 6.84 10.82
N ALA A 129 16.23 7.69 11.82
CA ALA A 129 17.28 7.47 12.80
C ALA A 129 16.94 6.36 13.81
N LYS A 130 15.67 6.27 14.23
CA LYS A 130 15.12 5.18 15.05
C LYS A 130 14.41 4.17 14.13
N GLY A 131 14.50 2.89 14.48
CA GLY A 131 13.87 1.80 13.73
C GLY A 131 12.37 1.70 14.01
N ASN A 132 11.63 1.15 13.05
CA ASN A 132 10.22 0.85 13.25
C ASN A 132 10.03 -0.40 14.13
N LEU A 133 9.03 -0.37 15.00
CA LEU A 133 8.65 -1.48 15.85
C LEU A 133 7.74 -2.48 15.15
N ASN A 134 8.23 -3.00 14.02
CA ASN A 134 7.60 -4.11 13.34
C ASN A 134 8.66 -5.01 12.72
N GLU A 135 8.31 -6.28 12.59
CA GLU A 135 8.96 -7.22 11.69
C GLU A 135 8.01 -7.57 10.54
N ALA A 136 8.55 -8.06 9.43
CA ALA A 136 7.71 -8.43 8.29
C ALA A 136 8.27 -9.59 7.47
N PHE A 137 7.40 -10.26 6.74
CA PHE A 137 7.76 -11.11 5.60
C PHE A 137 7.29 -10.44 4.31
N LEU A 138 8.20 -10.25 3.36
CA LEU A 138 7.96 -9.51 2.12
C LEU A 138 8.11 -10.41 0.90
N LEU A 139 7.17 -10.26 -0.02
CA LEU A 139 7.20 -10.85 -1.35
C LEU A 139 7.02 -9.74 -2.37
N LYS A 140 7.50 -9.96 -3.59
CA LYS A 140 7.20 -9.09 -4.73
C LYS A 140 7.02 -9.85 -6.02
N GLY A 141 6.33 -9.24 -6.97
CA GLY A 141 6.24 -9.70 -8.34
C GLY A 141 6.32 -8.53 -9.30
N ASP A 142 6.78 -8.80 -10.51
CA ASP A 142 6.93 -7.84 -11.60
C ASP A 142 7.09 -8.59 -12.93
N ARG A 143 7.40 -7.89 -14.01
CA ARG A 143 7.91 -8.52 -15.23
C ARG A 143 9.16 -9.34 -14.96
N GLY A 144 9.02 -10.66 -15.10
CA GLY A 144 10.13 -11.61 -14.94
C GLY A 144 10.52 -11.88 -13.48
N VAL A 145 9.67 -11.49 -12.52
CA VAL A 145 9.79 -11.85 -11.11
C VAL A 145 8.45 -12.43 -10.67
N ASP A 146 8.42 -13.71 -10.32
CA ASP A 146 7.23 -14.39 -9.82
C ASP A 146 7.42 -14.93 -8.39
N TYR A 147 6.41 -15.65 -7.87
CA TYR A 147 6.47 -16.22 -6.53
C TYR A 147 7.68 -17.16 -6.33
N GLY A 148 8.12 -17.88 -7.37
CA GLY A 148 9.28 -18.76 -7.32
C GLY A 148 10.61 -18.04 -7.14
N ASP A 149 10.71 -16.78 -7.54
CA ASP A 149 11.91 -15.96 -7.39
C ASP A 149 12.03 -15.31 -6.00
N ASN A 150 10.99 -15.43 -5.16
CA ASN A 150 11.00 -14.90 -3.80
C ASN A 150 11.67 -15.87 -2.81
N GLN A 151 12.12 -15.34 -1.67
CA GLN A 151 12.69 -16.16 -0.59
C GLN A 151 11.58 -16.88 0.20
N TRP A 152 11.67 -18.21 0.28
CA TRP A 152 10.74 -19.05 1.04
C TRP A 152 11.46 -19.87 2.10
N LEU A 153 10.82 -20.03 3.25
CA LEU A 153 11.27 -21.02 4.22
C LEU A 153 11.19 -22.42 3.59
N PRO A 154 12.14 -23.31 3.93
CA PRO A 154 12.02 -24.72 3.57
C PRO A 154 10.69 -25.32 4.06
N GLU A 155 10.09 -26.20 3.26
CA GLU A 155 8.78 -26.80 3.56
C GLU A 155 8.75 -27.48 4.93
N GLN A 156 9.86 -28.06 5.40
CA GLN A 156 9.93 -28.70 6.72
C GLN A 156 9.90 -27.72 7.90
N ASP A 157 10.25 -26.45 7.69
CA ASP A 157 10.29 -25.43 8.75
C ASP A 157 8.90 -24.83 8.97
N LEU A 158 8.10 -24.68 7.91
CA LEU A 158 6.71 -24.22 8.00
C LEU A 158 5.84 -24.83 6.88
N PRO A 159 5.39 -26.10 7.03
CA PRO A 159 4.68 -26.82 5.99
C PRO A 159 3.40 -26.13 5.53
N GLY A 160 3.17 -26.05 4.22
CA GLY A 160 1.98 -25.45 3.62
C GLY A 160 1.98 -23.92 3.53
N PHE A 161 2.94 -23.23 4.17
CA PHE A 161 2.98 -21.77 4.20
C PHE A 161 3.03 -21.15 2.80
N ARG A 162 3.98 -21.61 1.97
CA ARG A 162 4.15 -21.07 0.62
C ARG A 162 2.86 -21.16 -0.19
N ALA A 163 2.24 -22.34 -0.22
CA ALA A 163 1.02 -22.56 -0.98
C ALA A 163 -0.12 -21.62 -0.54
N ALA A 164 -0.31 -21.45 0.77
CA ALA A 164 -1.35 -20.58 1.31
C ALA A 164 -1.09 -19.09 1.02
N ILE A 165 0.16 -18.63 1.14
CA ILE A 165 0.51 -17.24 0.82
C ILE A 165 0.37 -16.95 -0.67
N GLU A 166 0.76 -17.89 -1.55
CA GLU A 166 0.54 -17.74 -2.99
C GLU A 166 -0.95 -17.76 -3.36
N GLU A 167 -1.79 -18.52 -2.66
CA GLU A 167 -3.25 -18.50 -2.87
C GLU A 167 -3.84 -17.12 -2.58
N TYR A 168 -3.55 -16.56 -1.41
CA TYR A 168 -3.99 -15.20 -1.07
C TYR A 168 -3.39 -14.15 -2.01
N GLY A 169 -2.10 -14.26 -2.31
CA GLY A 169 -1.40 -13.35 -3.21
C GLY A 169 -2.04 -13.29 -4.60
N ARG A 170 -2.44 -14.43 -5.18
CA ARG A 170 -3.19 -14.45 -6.45
C ARG A 170 -4.56 -13.78 -6.30
N ALA A 171 -5.30 -14.08 -5.23
CA ALA A 171 -6.63 -13.51 -5.02
C ALA A 171 -6.61 -11.97 -4.88
N VAL A 172 -5.63 -11.42 -4.16
CA VAL A 172 -5.50 -9.96 -3.99
C VAL A 172 -4.96 -9.27 -5.26
N SER A 173 -4.07 -9.93 -6.02
CA SER A 173 -3.64 -9.44 -7.34
C SER A 173 -4.80 -9.37 -8.33
N ASP A 174 -5.64 -10.41 -8.38
CA ASP A 174 -6.84 -10.45 -9.24
C ASP A 174 -7.84 -9.36 -8.84
N LEU A 175 -8.04 -9.13 -7.53
CA LEU A 175 -8.84 -8.02 -7.04
C LEU A 175 -8.28 -6.67 -7.52
N ALA A 176 -6.98 -6.46 -7.37
CA ALA A 176 -6.33 -5.21 -7.77
C ALA A 176 -6.50 -4.92 -9.28
N LEU A 177 -6.35 -5.93 -10.12
CA LEU A 177 -6.59 -5.81 -11.57
C LEU A 177 -8.06 -5.48 -11.89
N ARG A 178 -9.02 -6.08 -11.16
CA ARG A 178 -10.46 -5.81 -11.34
C ARG A 178 -10.88 -4.39 -10.90
N LEU A 179 -10.07 -3.70 -10.12
CA LEU A 179 -10.29 -2.30 -9.73
C LEU A 179 -9.82 -1.31 -10.80
N LEU A 180 -8.93 -1.71 -11.72
CA LEU A 180 -8.40 -0.79 -12.74
C LEU A 180 -9.49 -0.08 -13.57
N PRO A 181 -10.58 -0.75 -14.01
CA PRO A 181 -11.68 -0.06 -14.69
C PRO A 181 -12.37 1.00 -13.85
N VAL A 182 -12.49 0.77 -12.54
CA VAL A 182 -13.11 1.72 -11.60
C VAL A 182 -12.25 2.97 -11.49
N TYR A 183 -10.93 2.81 -11.33
CA TYR A 183 -9.97 3.91 -11.31
C TYR A 183 -9.95 4.68 -12.63
N ALA A 184 -9.99 3.98 -13.77
CA ALA A 184 -10.00 4.62 -15.09
C ALA A 184 -11.23 5.50 -15.28
N VAL A 185 -12.43 4.97 -15.00
CA VAL A 185 -13.69 5.72 -15.11
C VAL A 185 -13.77 6.85 -14.07
N ALA A 186 -13.22 6.65 -12.87
CA ALA A 186 -13.13 7.69 -11.84
C ALA A 186 -12.26 8.88 -12.29
N LEU A 187 -11.29 8.64 -13.18
CA LEU A 187 -10.42 9.64 -13.79
C LEU A 187 -10.92 10.15 -15.15
N ASP A 188 -12.17 9.84 -15.54
CA ASP A 188 -12.75 10.21 -16.84
C ASP A 188 -11.98 9.63 -18.05
N LEU A 189 -11.45 8.43 -17.89
CA LEU A 189 -10.75 7.68 -18.94
C LEU A 189 -11.61 6.49 -19.41
N ASP A 190 -11.22 5.91 -20.55
CA ASP A 190 -11.77 4.63 -21.00
C ASP A 190 -11.51 3.55 -19.95
N ARG A 191 -12.49 2.65 -19.73
CA ARG A 191 -12.42 1.61 -18.70
C ARG A 191 -11.19 0.70 -18.80
N ASP A 192 -10.63 0.54 -20.00
CA ASP A 192 -9.47 -0.33 -20.22
C ASP A 192 -8.15 0.47 -20.34
N PHE A 193 -8.18 1.79 -20.09
CA PHE A 193 -7.03 2.68 -20.26
C PHE A 193 -5.77 2.20 -19.54
N PHE A 194 -5.91 1.71 -18.31
CA PHE A 194 -4.77 1.24 -17.51
C PHE A 194 -4.30 -0.17 -17.89
N ALA A 195 -5.08 -0.98 -18.60
CA ALA A 195 -4.76 -2.38 -18.84
C ALA A 195 -3.34 -2.62 -19.41
N PRO A 196 -2.84 -1.84 -20.40
CA PRO A 196 -1.48 -2.01 -20.92
C PRO A 196 -0.37 -1.77 -19.89
N ALA A 197 -0.61 -0.90 -18.90
CA ALA A 197 0.37 -0.58 -17.86
C ALA A 197 0.52 -1.71 -16.83
N PHE A 198 -0.53 -2.52 -16.67
CA PHE A 198 -0.65 -3.56 -15.66
C PHE A 198 -0.69 -4.98 -16.27
N GLU A 199 -0.15 -5.19 -17.47
CA GLU A 199 0.00 -6.54 -18.05
C GLU A 199 0.89 -7.45 -17.18
N THR A 200 1.96 -6.88 -16.62
CA THR A 200 2.88 -7.53 -15.68
C THR A 200 3.12 -6.59 -14.49
N PRO A 201 2.12 -6.38 -13.63
CA PRO A 201 2.14 -5.31 -12.65
C PRO A 201 3.23 -5.55 -11.61
N PHE A 202 3.90 -4.48 -11.19
CA PHE A 202 4.77 -4.54 -10.02
C PHE A 202 3.92 -4.53 -8.76
N TRP A 203 4.10 -5.51 -7.88
CA TRP A 203 3.44 -5.55 -6.59
C TRP A 203 4.38 -5.99 -5.48
N ARG A 204 4.12 -5.51 -4.27
CA ARG A 204 4.75 -6.02 -3.05
C ARG A 204 3.66 -6.46 -2.08
N LEU A 205 3.84 -7.63 -1.50
CA LEU A 205 2.97 -8.17 -0.45
C LEU A 205 3.77 -8.27 0.83
N ARG A 206 3.32 -7.60 1.89
CA ARG A 206 4.04 -7.51 3.16
C ARG A 206 3.16 -8.01 4.30
N PHE A 207 3.63 -9.01 5.02
CA PHE A 207 2.99 -9.56 6.21
C PHE A 207 3.65 -8.95 7.44
N THR A 208 3.07 -7.89 7.99
CA THR A 208 3.66 -7.14 9.11
C THR A 208 3.14 -7.63 10.44
N HIS A 209 4.06 -7.86 11.39
CA HIS A 209 3.77 -8.09 12.81
C HIS A 209 4.31 -6.93 13.64
N TYR A 210 3.41 -6.36 14.45
CA TYR A 210 3.71 -5.34 15.44
C TYR A 210 3.73 -6.02 16.81
N PRO A 211 4.92 -6.27 17.40
CA PRO A 211 5.01 -6.92 18.69
C PRO A 211 4.37 -6.06 19.80
N PRO A 212 3.99 -6.68 20.94
CA PRO A 212 3.49 -5.96 22.10
C PRO A 212 4.54 -4.95 22.58
N PHE A 213 4.11 -3.72 22.81
CA PHE A 213 4.99 -2.64 23.26
C PHE A 213 4.77 -2.29 24.74
N ALA A 214 5.84 -1.85 25.42
CA ALA A 214 5.78 -1.38 26.79
C ALA A 214 5.37 0.11 26.82
N PRO A 215 4.36 0.52 27.61
CA PRO A 215 3.72 1.84 27.51
C PRO A 215 4.56 3.10 27.83
N ASN A 216 5.89 2.99 28.03
CA ASN A 216 6.73 4.07 28.54
C ASN A 216 7.74 4.66 27.53
N GLU A 217 7.65 4.34 26.24
CA GLU A 217 8.53 4.98 25.24
C GLU A 217 7.68 5.74 24.21
N ASP A 218 7.48 7.02 24.49
CA ASP A 218 6.55 7.94 23.82
C ASP A 218 6.92 8.29 22.35
N ASP A 219 7.86 7.59 21.73
CA ASP A 219 8.49 7.96 20.46
C ASP A 219 8.60 6.82 19.42
N GLU A 220 8.06 5.63 19.72
CA GLU A 220 8.27 4.46 18.87
C GLU A 220 7.02 4.10 18.04
N PHE A 221 7.13 4.23 16.72
CA PHE A 221 6.07 3.87 15.78
C PHE A 221 6.15 2.41 15.39
N GLY A 222 4.98 1.82 15.14
CA GLY A 222 4.90 0.58 14.37
C GLY A 222 5.39 0.81 12.95
N ILE A 223 4.86 1.82 12.28
CA ILE A 223 5.41 2.41 11.06
C ILE A 223 5.27 3.91 11.18
N ALA A 224 6.39 4.62 11.05
CA ALA A 224 6.43 6.07 11.16
C ALA A 224 5.58 6.80 10.10
N PRO A 225 5.21 8.08 10.33
CA PRO A 225 4.48 8.88 9.34
C PRO A 225 5.15 8.92 7.97
N HIS A 226 4.35 8.59 6.95
CA HIS A 226 4.76 8.49 5.54
C HIS A 226 3.56 8.66 4.59
N VAL A 227 3.87 8.62 3.30
CA VAL A 227 2.95 8.34 2.19
C VAL A 227 3.46 7.12 1.44
N ASP A 228 2.58 6.42 0.72
CA ASP A 228 2.97 5.25 -0.06
C ASP A 228 3.48 5.64 -1.45
N THR A 229 4.52 4.95 -1.95
CA THR A 229 4.95 5.06 -3.35
C THR A 229 4.25 4.00 -4.21
N THR A 230 2.93 4.15 -4.37
CA THR A 230 2.09 3.18 -5.12
C THR A 230 1.15 3.84 -6.12
N PHE A 231 0.53 3.02 -6.98
CA PHE A 231 -0.71 3.39 -7.64
C PHE A 231 -1.84 3.37 -6.59
N PHE A 232 -2.06 2.22 -5.94
CA PHE A 232 -2.82 2.14 -4.69
C PHE A 232 -2.31 0.99 -3.81
N THR A 233 -2.70 1.00 -2.54
CA THR A 233 -2.38 -0.05 -1.56
C THR A 233 -3.67 -0.66 -1.00
N LEU A 234 -3.80 -1.99 -1.05
CA LEU A 234 -4.89 -2.73 -0.40
C LEU A 234 -4.41 -3.24 0.97
N LEU A 235 -5.04 -2.81 2.06
CA LEU A 235 -4.61 -3.12 3.42
C LEU A 235 -5.67 -3.92 4.19
N LEU A 236 -5.29 -5.13 4.62
CA LEU A 236 -5.97 -5.85 5.69
C LEU A 236 -5.33 -5.54 7.05
N GLN A 237 -6.16 -5.41 8.09
CA GLN A 237 -5.72 -5.25 9.48
C GLN A 237 -6.60 -6.07 10.42
N ASP A 238 -5.99 -6.76 11.38
CA ASP A 238 -6.74 -7.56 12.36
C ASP A 238 -7.24 -6.75 13.56
N SER A 239 -6.70 -5.55 13.76
CA SER A 239 -6.98 -4.66 14.89
C SER A 239 -6.71 -3.20 14.52
N PRO A 240 -7.35 -2.23 15.21
CA PRO A 240 -7.07 -0.81 15.03
C PRO A 240 -5.59 -0.47 15.28
N GLY A 241 -5.09 0.57 14.61
CA GLY A 241 -3.70 1.02 14.76
C GLY A 241 -3.23 1.96 13.65
N LEU A 242 -3.95 1.98 12.51
CA LEU A 242 -3.76 2.95 11.45
C LEU A 242 -4.31 4.32 11.85
N VAL A 243 -3.54 5.37 11.58
CA VAL A 243 -3.93 6.76 11.72
C VAL A 243 -3.72 7.47 10.38
N ILE A 244 -4.74 8.15 9.89
CA ILE A 244 -4.74 8.87 8.61
C ILE A 244 -4.89 10.36 8.85
N HIS A 245 -4.38 11.20 7.96
CA HIS A 245 -4.68 12.62 8.02
C HIS A 245 -5.89 12.96 7.15
N SER A 246 -6.91 13.61 7.73
CA SER A 246 -8.02 14.16 6.98
C SER A 246 -7.70 15.58 6.54
N ALA A 247 -7.62 15.80 5.23
CA ALA A 247 -7.48 17.15 4.68
C ALA A 247 -8.71 18.02 4.98
N GLN A 248 -9.90 17.42 5.02
CA GLN A 248 -11.16 18.12 5.30
C GLN A 248 -11.24 18.67 6.74
N ARG A 249 -10.74 17.88 7.70
CA ARG A 249 -10.76 18.25 9.13
C ARG A 249 -9.43 18.85 9.61
N ASP A 250 -8.41 18.88 8.75
CA ASP A 250 -7.03 19.27 9.04
C ASP A 250 -6.49 18.66 10.34
N GLN A 251 -6.70 17.35 10.50
CA GLN A 251 -6.27 16.61 11.69
C GLN A 251 -6.07 15.12 11.41
N TRP A 252 -5.34 14.47 12.31
CA TRP A 252 -5.15 13.02 12.31
C TRP A 252 -6.35 12.29 12.88
N ILE A 253 -6.72 11.17 12.27
CA ILE A 253 -7.91 10.39 12.58
C ILE A 253 -7.53 8.92 12.72
N LYS A 254 -7.99 8.30 13.81
CA LYS A 254 -7.83 6.85 14.03
C LYS A 254 -8.73 6.10 13.07
N ALA A 255 -8.16 5.50 12.04
CA ALA A 255 -8.93 4.71 11.09
C ALA A 255 -9.51 3.47 11.81
N PRO A 256 -10.84 3.25 11.75
CA PRO A 256 -11.43 2.09 12.38
C PRO A 256 -10.99 0.80 11.67
N ARG A 257 -11.05 -0.31 12.40
CA ARG A 257 -11.07 -1.64 11.76
C ARG A 257 -12.47 -1.87 11.23
N SER A 258 -12.59 -2.08 9.93
CA SER A 258 -13.83 -2.53 9.29
C SER A 258 -13.76 -4.04 9.09
N GLU A 259 -14.84 -4.74 9.43
CA GLU A 259 -14.95 -6.17 9.15
C GLU A 259 -15.19 -6.39 7.66
N ASN A 260 -14.55 -7.41 7.08
CA ASN A 260 -14.70 -7.80 5.68
C ASN A 260 -14.54 -6.65 4.69
N ALA A 261 -13.57 -5.77 4.97
CA ALA A 261 -13.20 -4.67 4.11
C ALA A 261 -11.68 -4.52 4.04
N PHE A 262 -11.20 -4.03 2.90
CA PHE A 262 -9.85 -3.48 2.81
C PHE A 262 -9.90 -1.99 3.14
N VAL A 263 -8.93 -1.51 3.90
CA VAL A 263 -8.57 -0.09 3.83
C VAL A 263 -7.76 0.10 2.57
N VAL A 264 -8.07 1.09 1.74
CA VAL A 264 -7.35 1.33 0.49
C VAL A 264 -6.94 2.78 0.40
N ASN A 265 -5.71 3.03 -0.04
CA ASN A 265 -5.21 4.39 -0.30
C ASN A 265 -4.55 4.50 -1.66
N SER A 266 -4.67 5.68 -2.25
CA SER A 266 -3.87 6.08 -3.40
C SER A 266 -2.47 6.47 -2.94
N GLY A 267 -1.46 6.22 -3.79
CA GLY A 267 -0.07 6.55 -3.52
C GLY A 267 0.47 7.70 -4.37
N GLU A 268 1.74 8.06 -4.12
CA GLU A 268 2.44 9.14 -4.80
C GLU A 268 2.50 8.96 -6.32
N LEU A 269 2.60 7.72 -6.82
CA LEU A 269 2.67 7.48 -8.27
C LEU A 269 1.34 7.78 -8.93
N LEU A 270 0.20 7.41 -8.33
CA LEU A 270 -1.11 7.79 -8.85
C LEU A 270 -1.36 9.30 -8.70
N LYS A 271 -0.94 9.91 -7.60
CA LYS A 271 -1.01 11.37 -7.42
C LYS A 271 -0.26 12.10 -8.54
N GLN A 272 0.97 11.70 -8.83
CA GLN A 272 1.76 12.29 -9.92
C GLN A 272 1.16 12.00 -11.29
N TRP A 273 0.74 10.77 -11.55
CA TRP A 273 0.16 10.37 -12.83
C TRP A 273 -1.15 11.15 -13.13
N SER A 274 -1.96 11.38 -12.10
CA SER A 274 -3.19 12.18 -12.15
C SER A 274 -3.00 13.69 -11.97
N ASN A 275 -1.76 14.19 -12.01
CA ASN A 275 -1.45 15.62 -11.94
C ASN A 275 -1.97 16.32 -10.66
N ASP A 276 -1.93 15.62 -9.53
CA ASP A 276 -2.49 15.96 -8.21
C ASP A 276 -4.02 15.91 -8.11
N ARG A 277 -4.72 15.35 -9.09
CA ARG A 277 -6.17 15.18 -9.00
C ARG A 277 -6.54 14.20 -7.89
N PHE A 278 -5.89 13.05 -7.85
CA PHE A 278 -6.05 12.11 -6.74
C PHE A 278 -4.98 12.35 -5.68
N LEU A 279 -5.39 12.34 -4.42
CA LEU A 279 -4.53 12.59 -3.28
C LEU A 279 -3.71 11.35 -2.91
N SER A 280 -2.54 11.61 -2.32
CA SER A 280 -1.71 10.61 -1.64
C SER A 280 -1.62 11.07 -0.18
N THR A 281 -2.38 10.40 0.68
CA THR A 281 -2.67 10.92 2.02
C THR A 281 -1.69 10.37 3.04
N ARG A 282 -1.12 11.29 3.83
CA ARG A 282 -0.20 10.95 4.91
C ARG A 282 -0.87 10.09 5.99
N HIS A 283 -0.16 9.07 6.45
CA HIS A 283 -0.64 8.11 7.44
C HIS A 283 0.52 7.52 8.24
N PHE A 284 0.21 6.90 9.39
CA PHE A 284 1.16 6.14 10.20
C PHE A 284 0.46 4.98 10.89
N ALA A 285 1.25 4.02 11.40
CA ALA A 285 0.75 2.88 12.15
C ALA A 285 1.38 2.82 13.53
N ASN A 286 0.54 2.65 14.54
CA ASN A 286 0.99 2.38 15.90
C ASN A 286 0.88 0.88 16.21
N ASN A 287 1.72 0.43 17.14
CA ASN A 287 1.52 -0.85 17.81
C ASN A 287 0.21 -0.79 18.61
N SER A 288 -0.39 -1.95 18.86
CA SER A 288 -1.73 -2.03 19.44
C SER A 288 -1.78 -1.59 20.92
N VAL A 289 -2.98 -1.68 21.51
CA VAL A 289 -3.22 -1.52 22.95
C VAL A 289 -2.22 -2.37 23.75
N ALA A 290 -1.68 -1.82 24.85
CA ALA A 290 -0.63 -2.44 25.65
C ALA A 290 -0.85 -3.95 25.89
N GLY A 291 0.17 -4.74 25.52
CA GLY A 291 0.19 -6.19 25.76
C GLY A 291 -0.35 -7.08 24.64
N GLN A 292 -0.74 -6.55 23.47
CA GLN A 292 -1.23 -7.35 22.35
C GLN A 292 -0.41 -7.13 21.06
N SER A 293 -0.21 -8.21 20.30
CA SER A 293 0.31 -8.15 18.94
C SER A 293 -0.75 -7.62 17.98
N ARG A 294 -0.32 -6.90 16.94
CA ARG A 294 -1.15 -6.51 15.80
C ARG A 294 -0.56 -7.05 14.52
N TYR A 295 -1.42 -7.41 13.57
CA TYR A 295 -1.00 -7.89 12.25
C TYR A 295 -1.68 -7.07 11.16
N SER A 296 -0.93 -6.77 10.11
CA SER A 296 -1.47 -6.13 8.91
C SER A 296 -0.81 -6.68 7.66
N ILE A 297 -1.58 -6.72 6.58
CA ILE A 297 -1.15 -7.33 5.32
C ILE A 297 -1.40 -6.33 4.18
N PRO A 298 -0.54 -5.30 4.01
CA PRO A 298 -0.60 -4.44 2.84
C PRO A 298 -0.13 -5.16 1.56
N PHE A 299 -0.89 -4.96 0.50
CA PHE A 299 -0.56 -5.28 -0.87
C PHE A 299 -0.41 -3.99 -1.67
N PHE A 300 0.84 -3.62 -1.94
CA PHE A 300 1.24 -2.43 -2.68
C PHE A 300 1.17 -2.72 -4.16
N PHE A 301 0.31 -2.02 -4.91
CA PHE A 301 0.05 -2.30 -6.31
C PHE A 301 0.50 -1.15 -7.21
N ASN A 302 1.20 -1.49 -8.30
CA ASN A 302 1.75 -0.56 -9.27
C ASN A 302 1.63 -1.10 -10.69
N ALA A 303 1.77 -0.20 -11.67
CA ALA A 303 2.05 -0.59 -13.05
C ALA A 303 3.36 -1.39 -13.11
N THR A 304 3.64 -2.03 -14.25
CA THR A 304 4.95 -2.66 -14.49
C THR A 304 6.07 -1.67 -14.17
N ALA A 305 7.14 -2.09 -13.50
CA ALA A 305 8.06 -1.13 -12.87
C ALA A 305 8.70 -0.14 -13.85
N ASP A 306 8.89 -0.54 -15.11
CA ASP A 306 9.48 0.30 -16.17
C ASP A 306 8.45 1.05 -17.04
N TYR A 307 7.15 0.89 -16.77
CA TYR A 307 6.09 1.50 -17.57
C TYR A 307 6.09 3.04 -17.47
N PRO A 308 6.17 3.78 -18.60
CA PRO A 308 6.23 5.23 -18.58
C PRO A 308 4.86 5.85 -18.24
N MET A 309 4.79 6.52 -17.10
CA MET A 309 3.62 7.27 -16.63
C MET A 309 3.76 8.74 -17.01
N ALA A 310 3.17 9.09 -18.17
CA ALA A 310 2.98 10.49 -18.55
C ALA A 310 1.66 11.02 -17.97
N CYS A 311 1.59 12.31 -17.66
CA CYS A 311 0.38 12.98 -17.15
C CYS A 311 -0.87 12.53 -17.91
N LEU A 312 -1.90 12.10 -17.19
CA LEU A 312 -3.12 11.57 -17.79
C LEU A 312 -3.83 12.63 -18.65
N PRO A 313 -4.39 12.26 -19.81
CA PRO A 313 -5.00 13.20 -20.74
C PRO A 313 -6.23 13.91 -20.17
N SER A 314 -6.92 13.30 -19.21
CA SER A 314 -8.05 13.89 -18.48
C SER A 314 -7.64 14.79 -17.31
N CYS A 315 -6.34 14.89 -17.01
CA CYS A 315 -5.81 15.59 -15.83
C CYS A 315 -4.95 16.80 -16.18
N HIS A 316 -4.89 17.20 -17.45
CA HIS A 316 -4.20 18.42 -17.86
C HIS A 316 -4.92 19.13 -19.02
N ASP A 317 -4.76 20.45 -19.06
CA ASP A 317 -5.20 21.30 -20.16
C ASP A 317 -4.30 22.56 -20.25
N GLU A 318 -4.74 23.60 -20.97
CA GLU A 318 -3.98 24.86 -21.08
C GLU A 318 -3.84 25.61 -19.74
N GLN A 319 -4.78 25.42 -18.81
CA GLN A 319 -4.82 26.10 -17.51
C GLN A 319 -4.17 25.28 -16.40
N ASN A 320 -4.16 23.95 -16.54
CA ASN A 320 -3.48 22.99 -15.66
C ASN A 320 -2.51 22.13 -16.47
N PRO A 321 -1.36 22.66 -16.91
CA PRO A 321 -0.38 21.87 -17.66
C PRO A 321 0.21 20.74 -16.80
N PRO A 322 0.84 19.71 -17.40
CA PRO A 322 1.54 18.67 -16.65
C PRO A 322 2.57 19.25 -15.67
N LYS A 323 2.42 18.92 -14.37
CA LYS A 323 3.29 19.39 -13.29
C LYS A 323 4.56 18.53 -13.14
N TYR A 324 4.48 17.29 -13.58
CA TYR A 324 5.52 16.27 -13.43
C TYR A 324 6.04 15.82 -14.81
N PRO A 325 7.34 15.48 -14.93
CA PRO A 325 7.83 14.79 -16.12
C PRO A 325 7.29 13.35 -16.17
N THR A 326 7.35 12.73 -17.35
CA THR A 326 7.09 11.30 -17.47
C THR A 326 8.12 10.50 -16.66
N ILE A 327 7.65 9.65 -15.74
CA ILE A 327 8.49 8.77 -14.92
C ILE A 327 7.95 7.34 -14.91
N ASN A 328 8.73 6.38 -14.43
CA ASN A 328 8.26 5.04 -14.06
C ASN A 328 8.63 4.72 -12.59
N TYR A 329 8.23 3.56 -12.08
CA TYR A 329 8.52 3.16 -10.69
C TYR A 329 10.04 3.17 -10.41
N LEU A 330 10.84 2.67 -11.35
CA LEU A 330 12.31 2.60 -11.25
C LEU A 330 13.00 3.98 -11.23
N GLN A 331 12.28 5.04 -11.55
CA GLN A 331 12.76 6.43 -11.49
C GLN A 331 12.18 7.20 -10.31
N SER A 332 11.27 6.59 -9.55
CA SER A 332 10.58 7.22 -8.42
C SER A 332 11.40 7.18 -7.14
N GLN A 333 10.92 7.88 -6.11
CA GLN A 333 11.51 7.86 -4.78
C GLN A 333 11.52 6.46 -4.12
N ALA A 334 10.73 5.49 -4.61
CA ALA A 334 10.76 4.12 -4.12
C ALA A 334 12.18 3.51 -4.18
N VAL A 335 12.93 3.80 -5.24
CA VAL A 335 14.29 3.27 -5.41
C VAL A 335 15.24 3.82 -4.33
N VAL A 336 15.13 5.10 -3.98
CA VAL A 336 15.99 5.71 -2.94
C VAL A 336 15.55 5.32 -1.52
N GLN A 337 14.28 4.95 -1.35
CA GLN A 337 13.73 4.33 -0.14
C GLN A 337 14.20 2.87 0.03
N GLY A 338 14.82 2.28 -1.00
CA GLY A 338 15.30 0.90 -0.99
C GLY A 338 14.16 -0.10 -1.13
N GLU A 339 13.12 0.24 -1.89
CA GLU A 339 11.94 -0.58 -2.16
C GLU A 339 12.10 -1.54 -3.36
#